data_AF-A0A853BMM2-F1
#
_entry.id   AF-A0A853BMM2-F1
#
_cell.length_a   1.000
_cell.length_b   1.000
_cell.length_c   1.000
_cell.angle_alpha   90.00
_cell.angle_beta   90.00
_cell.angle_gamma   90.00
#
_symmetry.space_group_name_H-M   'P 1'
#
loop_
_entity.id
_entity.type
_entity.pdbx_description
1 polymer ?
#
loop_
_entity_poly.entity_id
_entity_poly.type
_entity_poly.pdbx_seq_one_letter_code
_entity_poly.pdbx_strand_id
1 'polypeptide(L)'
;MHVDITVFTAAALALFAGHHLGDYWLQSDRQAQAKGGCGRAGRTACAGHVSTLTAAQGLLLVLVIALTGVEVSPAAVGLGLALNALSHYWADRRFTLRGLVVATEPLTAKRGFYDNGGAAHLDQAWHVAWLVPSALIAAAPLPLAGAITAACLALLVVADVVSRVARRAEARTAA
;
A
#
# COMPACT_ATOMS: atom_id res chain seq x y z
N MET A 1 -20.72 16.60 3.72
CA MET A 1 -20.27 15.34 3.10
C MET A 1 -19.64 14.51 4.19
N HIS A 2 -20.22 13.38 4.54
CA HIS A 2 -19.73 12.53 5.63
C HIS A 2 -19.36 11.16 5.07
N VAL A 3 -18.40 10.50 5.72
CA VAL A 3 -18.05 9.11 5.46
C VAL A 3 -18.95 8.24 6.33
N ASP A 4 -19.56 7.22 5.74
CA ASP A 4 -20.33 6.24 6.52
C ASP A 4 -19.36 5.35 7.30
N ILE A 5 -19.46 5.38 8.64
CA ILE A 5 -18.59 4.63 9.52
C ILE A 5 -18.77 3.11 9.38
N THR A 6 -19.98 2.65 9.04
CA THR A 6 -20.29 1.23 8.82
C THR A 6 -19.59 0.74 7.57
N VAL A 7 -19.73 1.48 6.46
CA VAL A 7 -19.06 1.15 5.19
C VAL A 7 -17.55 1.21 5.35
N PHE A 8 -17.03 2.23 6.02
CA PHE A 8 -15.60 2.37 6.31
C PHE A 8 -15.08 1.17 7.10
N THR A 9 -15.76 0.78 8.18
CA THR A 9 -15.34 -0.32 9.04
C THR A 9 -15.38 -1.66 8.30
N ALA A 10 -16.46 -1.91 7.55
CA ALA A 10 -16.61 -3.10 6.72
C ALA A 10 -15.50 -3.19 5.66
N ALA A 11 -15.22 -2.08 4.96
CA ALA A 11 -14.15 -2.01 3.97
C ALA A 11 -12.78 -2.19 4.61
N ALA A 12 -12.48 -1.52 5.73
CA ALA A 12 -11.20 -1.62 6.41
C ALA A 12 -10.89 -3.06 6.84
N LEU A 13 -11.86 -3.75 7.44
CA LEU A 13 -11.70 -5.15 7.85
C LEU A 13 -11.50 -6.09 6.65
N ALA A 14 -12.30 -5.93 5.58
CA ALA A 14 -12.17 -6.73 4.37
C ALA A 14 -10.80 -6.52 3.68
N LEU A 15 -10.37 -5.25 3.55
CA LEU A 15 -9.09 -4.90 2.95
C LEU A 15 -7.92 -5.38 3.82
N PHE A 16 -8.03 -5.35 5.15
CA PHE A 16 -7.01 -5.84 6.07
C PHE A 16 -6.86 -7.37 6.01
N ALA A 17 -7.98 -8.10 6.06
CA ALA A 17 -7.95 -9.55 5.88
C ALA A 17 -7.40 -9.94 4.50
N GLY A 18 -7.82 -9.23 3.45
CA GLY A 18 -7.38 -9.46 2.08
C GLY A 18 -5.90 -9.14 1.86
N HIS A 19 -5.38 -8.12 2.53
CA HIS A 19 -3.97 -7.78 2.58
C HIS A 19 -3.14 -8.94 3.13
N HIS A 20 -3.51 -9.47 4.31
CA HIS A 20 -2.80 -10.60 4.91
C HIS A 20 -2.87 -11.86 4.06
N LEU A 21 -4.03 -12.18 3.48
CA LEU A 21 -4.14 -13.32 2.54
C LEU A 21 -3.25 -13.10 1.31
N GLY A 22 -3.27 -11.89 0.75
CA GLY A 22 -2.48 -11.51 -0.42
C GLY A 22 -0.98 -11.66 -0.20
N ASP A 23 -0.46 -11.06 0.87
CA ASP A 23 0.97 -11.01 1.15
C ASP A 23 1.57 -12.32 1.64
N TYR A 24 0.81 -13.12 2.39
CA TYR A 24 1.36 -14.30 3.08
C TYR A 24 0.92 -15.63 2.48
N TRP A 25 -0.33 -15.74 2.02
CA TRP A 25 -0.87 -17.01 1.51
C TRP A 25 -0.84 -17.10 -0.01
N LEU A 26 -1.15 -15.99 -0.70
CA LEU A 26 -1.34 -15.97 -2.15
C LEU A 26 -0.08 -15.53 -2.90
N GLN A 27 0.79 -14.75 -2.27
CA GLN A 27 2.09 -14.39 -2.84
C GLN A 27 2.98 -15.63 -2.94
N SER A 28 3.46 -15.93 -4.14
CA SER A 28 4.46 -16.99 -4.32
C SER A 28 5.84 -16.55 -3.81
N ASP A 29 6.66 -17.51 -3.37
CA ASP A 29 8.06 -17.23 -2.98
C ASP A 29 8.84 -16.54 -4.11
N ARG A 30 8.65 -16.96 -5.36
CA ARG A 30 9.28 -16.31 -6.52
C ARG A 30 8.94 -14.82 -6.60
N GLN A 31 7.69 -14.44 -6.37
CA GLN A 31 7.30 -13.02 -6.32
C GLN A 31 7.97 -12.30 -5.15
N ALA A 32 7.95 -12.93 -3.96
CA ALA A 32 8.56 -12.40 -2.74
C ALA A 32 10.05 -12.08 -2.93
N GLN A 33 10.82 -12.98 -3.55
CA GLN A 33 12.25 -12.78 -3.78
C GLN A 33 12.52 -11.74 -4.88
N ALA A 34 11.72 -11.73 -5.95
CA ALA A 34 12.01 -10.91 -7.13
C ALA A 34 11.43 -9.49 -7.09
N LYS A 35 10.33 -9.23 -6.34
CA LYS A 35 9.57 -7.96 -6.42
C LYS A 35 10.41 -6.71 -6.15
N GLY A 36 11.43 -6.80 -5.30
CA GLY A 36 12.33 -5.67 -5.01
C GLY A 36 13.35 -5.33 -6.11
N GLY A 37 13.58 -6.19 -7.11
CA GLY A 37 14.66 -6.01 -8.09
C GLY A 37 14.40 -4.91 -9.13
N CYS A 38 15.39 -4.04 -9.42
CA CYS A 38 15.24 -2.84 -10.27
C CYS A 38 14.86 -3.10 -11.75
N GLY A 39 15.05 -4.32 -12.26
CA GLY A 39 14.82 -4.68 -13.66
C GLY A 39 13.36 -4.97 -14.02
N ARG A 40 13.12 -5.30 -15.30
CA ARG A 40 11.79 -5.69 -15.81
C ARG A 40 11.21 -6.88 -15.04
N ALA A 41 12.04 -7.89 -14.75
CA ALA A 41 11.62 -9.07 -14.00
C ALA A 41 11.05 -8.71 -12.62
N GLY A 42 11.72 -7.83 -11.87
CA GLY A 42 11.22 -7.40 -10.56
C GLY A 42 9.96 -6.56 -10.66
N ARG A 43 9.82 -5.70 -11.68
CA ARG A 43 8.58 -4.96 -11.95
C ARG A 43 7.41 -5.89 -12.26
N THR A 44 7.62 -6.90 -13.11
CA THR A 44 6.60 -7.91 -13.43
C THR A 44 6.22 -8.74 -12.21
N ALA A 45 7.21 -9.16 -11.40
CA ALA A 45 6.94 -9.90 -10.16
C ALA A 45 6.09 -9.08 -9.18
N CYS A 46 6.45 -7.81 -8.98
CA CYS A 46 5.72 -6.89 -8.12
C CYS A 46 4.30 -6.60 -8.65
N ALA A 47 4.14 -6.38 -9.95
CA ALA A 47 2.84 -6.14 -10.57
C ALA A 47 1.93 -7.38 -10.46
N GLY A 48 2.48 -8.57 -10.69
CA GLY A 48 1.77 -9.83 -10.48
C GLY A 48 1.30 -10.01 -9.04
N HIS A 49 2.19 -9.74 -8.08
CA HIS A 49 1.83 -9.78 -6.64
C HIS A 49 0.69 -8.82 -6.31
N VAL A 50 0.84 -7.54 -6.66
CA VAL A 50 -0.15 -6.50 -6.37
C VAL A 50 -1.50 -6.79 -7.06
N SER A 51 -1.48 -7.41 -8.24
CA SER A 51 -2.70 -7.85 -8.92
C SER A 51 -3.43 -8.93 -8.13
N THR A 52 -2.70 -9.95 -7.66
CA THR A 52 -3.25 -11.02 -6.81
C THR A 52 -3.78 -10.47 -5.48
N LEU A 53 -3.03 -9.58 -4.83
CA LEU A 53 -3.45 -8.94 -3.58
C LEU A 53 -4.72 -8.10 -3.78
N THR A 54 -4.78 -7.29 -4.84
CA THR A 54 -5.95 -6.46 -5.16
C THR A 54 -7.16 -7.32 -5.47
N ALA A 55 -6.99 -8.44 -6.18
CA ALA A 55 -8.06 -9.40 -6.44
C ALA A 55 -8.58 -10.04 -5.14
N ALA A 56 -7.69 -10.43 -4.22
CA ALA A 56 -8.07 -11.01 -2.92
C ALA A 56 -8.85 -9.99 -2.06
N GLN A 57 -8.37 -8.76 -1.98
CA GLN A 57 -9.05 -7.66 -1.30
C GLN A 57 -10.42 -7.35 -1.92
N GLY A 58 -10.48 -7.26 -3.26
CA GLY A 58 -11.72 -7.03 -3.98
C GLY A 58 -12.75 -8.14 -3.74
N LEU A 59 -12.32 -9.41 -3.75
CA LEU A 59 -13.20 -10.54 -3.50
C LEU A 59 -13.78 -10.51 -2.08
N LEU A 60 -12.95 -10.27 -1.06
CA LEU A 60 -13.43 -10.17 0.32
C LEU A 60 -14.35 -8.95 0.51
N LEU A 61 -14.02 -7.83 -0.11
CA LEU A 61 -14.86 -6.64 -0.05
C LEU A 61 -16.24 -6.89 -0.68
N VAL A 62 -16.27 -7.51 -1.87
CA VAL A 62 -17.52 -7.91 -2.54
C VAL A 62 -18.32 -8.87 -1.66
N LEU A 63 -17.68 -9.86 -1.04
CA LEU A 63 -18.34 -10.80 -0.13
C LEU A 63 -18.97 -10.07 1.06
N VAL A 64 -18.23 -9.18 1.72
CA VAL A 64 -18.75 -8.39 2.85
C VAL A 64 -19.91 -7.50 2.43
N ILE A 65 -19.79 -6.80 1.30
CA ILE A 65 -20.87 -5.96 0.74
C ILE A 65 -22.13 -6.80 0.47
N ALA A 66 -21.97 -7.92 -0.23
CA ALA A 66 -23.08 -8.78 -0.62
C ALA A 66 -23.82 -9.39 0.59
N LEU A 67 -23.11 -9.73 1.66
CA LEU A 67 -23.69 -10.36 2.84
C LEU A 67 -24.25 -9.37 3.87
N THR A 68 -23.75 -8.13 3.91
CA THR A 68 -24.20 -7.11 4.87
C THR A 68 -25.21 -6.14 4.26
N GLY A 69 -25.31 -6.07 2.93
CA GLY A 69 -26.20 -5.15 2.23
C GLY A 69 -25.77 -3.70 2.27
N VAL A 70 -24.52 -3.39 2.68
CA VAL A 70 -24.02 -2.02 2.67
C VAL A 70 -23.94 -1.47 1.25
N GLU A 71 -24.50 -0.29 1.03
CA GLU A 71 -24.43 0.35 -0.29
C GLU A 71 -23.09 1.07 -0.47
N VAL A 72 -22.47 0.84 -1.62
CA VAL A 72 -21.18 1.46 -1.97
C VAL A 72 -21.22 2.00 -3.39
N SER A 73 -20.43 3.03 -3.65
CA SER A 73 -20.17 3.48 -5.02
C SER A 73 -19.09 2.59 -5.65
N PRO A 74 -19.37 1.87 -6.76
CA PRO A 74 -18.36 1.07 -7.44
C PRO A 74 -17.15 1.90 -7.90
N ALA A 75 -17.38 3.15 -8.30
CA ALA A 75 -16.31 4.07 -8.67
C ALA A 75 -15.42 4.43 -7.48
N ALA A 76 -16.01 4.72 -6.31
CA ALA A 76 -15.26 5.02 -5.10
C ALA A 76 -14.46 3.80 -4.61
N VAL A 77 -15.06 2.61 -4.64
CA VAL A 77 -14.36 1.34 -4.36
C VAL A 77 -13.18 1.15 -5.30
N GLY A 78 -13.37 1.37 -6.61
CA GLY A 78 -12.31 1.29 -7.61
C GLY A 78 -11.15 2.24 -7.32
N LEU A 79 -11.44 3.49 -6.93
CA LEU A 79 -10.41 4.45 -6.52
C LEU A 79 -9.64 4.00 -5.27
N GLY A 80 -10.34 3.47 -4.26
CA GLY A 80 -9.73 3.00 -3.02
C GLY A 80 -8.79 1.80 -3.26
N LEU A 81 -9.22 0.83 -4.06
CA LEU A 81 -8.41 -0.32 -4.46
C LEU A 81 -7.21 0.10 -5.32
N ALA A 82 -7.39 1.01 -6.28
CA ALA A 82 -6.31 1.52 -7.11
C ALA A 82 -5.26 2.27 -6.27
N LEU A 83 -5.68 3.09 -5.31
CA LEU A 83 -4.77 3.76 -4.39
C LEU A 83 -3.96 2.75 -3.56
N ASN A 84 -4.64 1.72 -3.03
CA ASN A 84 -3.95 0.68 -2.27
C ASN A 84 -2.90 0.00 -3.16
N ALA A 85 -3.28 -0.45 -4.35
CA ALA A 85 -2.39 -1.11 -5.29
C ALA A 85 -1.15 -0.27 -5.64
N LEU A 86 -1.31 1.04 -5.86
CA LEU A 86 -0.21 1.95 -6.14
C LEU A 86 0.74 2.10 -4.95
N SER A 87 0.20 2.34 -3.76
CA SER A 87 1.00 2.48 -2.54
C SER A 87 1.72 1.18 -2.16
N HIS A 88 1.07 0.03 -2.43
CA HIS A 88 1.60 -1.31 -2.18
C HIS A 88 2.73 -1.63 -3.15
N TYR A 89 2.48 -1.43 -4.45
CA TYR A 89 3.51 -1.59 -5.48
C TYR A 89 4.73 -0.71 -5.17
N TRP A 90 4.49 0.53 -4.74
CA TRP A 90 5.56 1.45 -4.36
C TRP A 90 6.40 0.87 -3.23
N ALA A 91 5.83 0.45 -2.10
CA ALA A 91 6.61 -0.09 -0.98
C ALA A 91 7.33 -1.42 -1.32
N ASP A 92 6.65 -2.30 -2.06
CA ASP A 92 7.17 -3.61 -2.47
C ASP A 92 8.38 -3.55 -3.41
N ARG A 93 8.65 -2.37 -3.99
CA ARG A 93 9.92 -2.15 -4.67
C ARG A 93 11.12 -2.24 -3.73
N ARG A 94 10.92 -2.23 -2.41
CA ARG A 94 11.90 -2.31 -1.30
C ARG A 94 12.91 -1.17 -1.25
N PHE A 95 13.52 -0.79 -2.38
CA PHE A 95 14.42 0.36 -2.45
C PHE A 95 13.70 1.67 -2.11
N THR A 96 12.44 1.82 -2.51
CA THR A 96 11.56 2.92 -2.15
C THR A 96 11.38 3.01 -0.64
N LEU A 97 11.02 1.90 0.01
CA LEU A 97 10.84 1.86 1.45
C LEU A 97 12.17 2.11 2.17
N ARG A 98 13.28 1.51 1.73
CA ARG A 98 14.62 1.81 2.26
C ARG A 98 14.95 3.30 2.21
N GLY A 99 14.68 3.95 1.08
CA GLY A 99 14.93 5.38 0.93
C GLY A 99 14.12 6.22 1.93
N LEU A 100 12.88 5.82 2.21
CA LEU A 100 12.05 6.50 3.22
C LEU A 100 12.60 6.28 4.63
N VAL A 101 13.07 5.07 4.96
CA VAL A 101 13.74 4.79 6.24
C VAL A 101 14.99 5.67 6.39
N VAL A 102 15.84 5.75 5.37
CA VAL A 102 17.02 6.62 5.39
C VAL A 102 16.64 8.09 5.56
N ALA A 103 15.61 8.56 4.85
CA ALA A 103 15.15 9.95 4.92
C ALA A 103 14.60 10.34 6.30
N THR A 104 13.95 9.39 6.97
CA THR A 104 13.29 9.60 8.27
C THR A 104 14.18 9.20 9.44
N GLU A 105 15.42 8.79 9.19
CA GLU A 105 16.35 8.36 10.23
C GLU A 105 16.57 9.39 11.35
N PRO A 106 16.75 10.70 11.07
CA PRO A 106 16.91 11.71 12.11
C PRO A 106 15.72 11.83 13.07
N LEU A 107 14.53 11.36 12.65
CA LEU A 107 13.29 11.44 13.42
C LEU A 107 12.92 10.12 14.08
N THR A 108 13.29 9.00 13.47
CA THR A 108 12.75 7.68 13.85
C THR A 108 13.80 6.72 14.38
N ALA A 109 15.09 6.93 14.06
CA ALA A 109 16.19 6.03 14.40
C ALA A 109 15.89 4.55 14.04
N LYS A 110 15.27 4.31 12.88
CA LYS A 110 14.78 3.00 12.45
C LYS A 110 15.70 2.28 11.47
N ARG A 111 16.79 2.89 11.00
CA ARG A 111 17.72 2.26 10.05
C ARG A 111 18.32 0.97 10.61
N GLY A 112 18.79 0.99 11.86
CA GLY A 112 19.28 -0.20 12.53
C GLY A 112 18.22 -1.30 12.66
N PHE A 113 16.96 -0.95 12.96
CA PHE A 113 15.87 -1.93 12.99
C PHE A 113 15.60 -2.52 11.59
N TYR A 114 15.54 -1.67 10.56
CA TYR A 114 15.30 -2.09 9.19
C TYR A 114 16.37 -3.07 8.69
N ASP A 115 17.64 -2.76 8.92
CA ASP A 115 18.77 -3.57 8.45
C ASP A 115 18.91 -4.89 9.22
N ASN A 116 18.43 -4.98 10.46
CA ASN A 116 18.53 -6.17 11.33
C ASN A 116 17.23 -6.98 11.40
N GLY A 117 16.59 -7.22 10.25
CA GLY A 117 15.39 -8.08 10.13
C GLY A 117 14.04 -7.37 10.31
N GLY A 118 14.04 -6.08 10.63
CA GLY A 118 12.82 -5.26 10.77
C GLY A 118 12.20 -4.81 9.44
N ALA A 119 12.85 -5.07 8.30
CA ALA A 119 12.37 -4.61 6.98
C ALA A 119 10.93 -5.04 6.68
N ALA A 120 10.59 -6.31 6.93
CA ALA A 120 9.23 -6.84 6.71
C ALA A 120 8.19 -6.16 7.63
N HIS A 121 8.57 -5.76 8.84
CA HIS A 121 7.65 -5.09 9.76
C HIS A 121 7.35 -3.65 9.32
N LEU A 122 8.36 -2.91 8.84
CA LEU A 122 8.13 -1.56 8.30
C LEU A 122 7.35 -1.60 6.99
N ASP A 123 7.55 -2.63 6.18
CA ASP A 123 6.79 -2.92 4.96
C ASP A 123 5.31 -3.13 5.28
N GLN A 124 5.01 -4.06 6.21
CA GLN A 124 3.64 -4.31 6.65
C GLN A 124 2.97 -3.10 7.31
N ALA A 125 3.71 -2.36 8.14
CA ALA A 125 3.20 -1.15 8.76
C ALA A 125 2.80 -0.09 7.71
N TRP A 126 3.59 0.05 6.63
CA TRP A 126 3.23 0.91 5.51
C TRP A 126 1.91 0.45 4.86
N HIS A 127 1.80 -0.82 4.49
CA HIS A 127 0.60 -1.34 3.83
C HIS A 127 -0.65 -1.14 4.68
N VAL A 128 -0.61 -1.52 5.96
CA VAL A 128 -1.72 -1.35 6.90
C VAL A 128 -2.12 0.11 7.05
N ALA A 129 -1.15 1.04 7.12
CA ALA A 129 -1.44 2.47 7.19
C ALA A 129 -2.19 2.98 5.94
N TRP A 130 -1.89 2.44 4.76
CA TRP A 130 -2.55 2.80 3.50
C TRP A 130 -3.93 2.16 3.30
N LEU A 131 -4.27 1.09 4.04
CA LEU A 131 -5.63 0.54 4.02
C LEU A 131 -6.66 1.53 4.56
N VAL A 132 -6.28 2.40 5.51
CA VAL A 132 -7.18 3.40 6.10
C VAL A 132 -7.69 4.40 5.05
N PRO A 133 -6.84 5.16 4.32
CA PRO A 133 -7.33 6.04 3.27
C PRO A 133 -8.05 5.29 2.15
N SER A 134 -7.63 4.08 1.79
CA SER A 134 -8.35 3.25 0.80
C SER A 134 -9.77 2.89 1.24
N ALA A 135 -9.96 2.51 2.50
CA ALA A 135 -11.29 2.25 3.06
C ALA A 135 -12.12 3.54 3.18
N LEU A 136 -11.51 4.68 3.55
CA LEU A 136 -12.18 5.98 3.58
C LEU A 136 -12.68 6.39 2.18
N ILE A 137 -11.86 6.19 1.15
CA ILE A 137 -12.23 6.47 -0.24
C ILE A 137 -13.40 5.57 -0.65
N ALA A 138 -13.35 4.28 -0.36
CA ALA A 138 -14.43 3.34 -0.69
C ALA A 138 -15.76 3.68 0.02
N ALA A 139 -15.70 4.28 1.20
CA ALA A 139 -16.85 4.68 2.02
C ALA A 139 -17.32 6.13 1.80
N ALA A 140 -16.64 6.90 0.94
CA ALA A 140 -16.92 8.30 0.71
C ALA A 140 -17.83 8.52 -0.52
N PRO A 141 -18.66 9.58 -0.51
CA PRO A 141 -19.27 10.09 -1.74
C PRO A 141 -18.19 10.42 -2.78
N LEU A 142 -18.47 10.19 -4.06
CA LEU A 142 -17.47 10.25 -5.14
C LEU A 142 -16.64 11.56 -5.19
N PRO A 143 -17.21 12.77 -4.97
CA PRO A 143 -16.41 14.00 -4.93
C PRO A 143 -15.38 14.01 -3.78
N LEU A 144 -15.77 13.55 -2.59
CA LEU A 144 -14.88 13.44 -1.44
C LEU A 144 -13.86 12.32 -1.65
N ALA A 145 -14.27 11.19 -2.21
CA ALA A 145 -13.39 10.09 -2.60
C ALA A 145 -12.28 10.58 -3.57
N GLY A 146 -12.64 11.39 -4.56
CA GLY A 146 -11.69 12.02 -5.49
C GLY A 146 -10.71 12.96 -4.79
N ALA A 147 -11.19 13.80 -3.87
CA ALA A 147 -10.34 14.71 -3.09
C ALA A 147 -9.34 13.96 -2.19
N ILE A 148 -9.80 12.93 -1.46
CA ILE A 148 -8.93 12.09 -0.62
C ILE A 148 -7.90 11.37 -1.51
N THR A 149 -8.33 10.80 -2.65
CA THR A 149 -7.43 10.14 -3.60
C THR A 149 -6.32 11.09 -4.07
N ALA A 150 -6.67 12.32 -4.48
CA ALA A 150 -5.69 13.30 -4.94
C ALA A 150 -4.69 13.68 -3.85
N ALA A 151 -5.15 13.89 -2.61
CA ALA A 151 -4.29 14.18 -1.46
C ALA A 151 -3.32 13.02 -1.16
N CYS A 152 -3.83 11.78 -1.18
CA CYS A 152 -3.00 10.59 -0.96
C CYS A 152 -1.98 10.39 -2.09
N LEU A 153 -2.35 10.61 -3.36
CA LEU A 153 -1.41 10.53 -4.48
C LEU A 153 -0.29 11.58 -4.34
N ALA A 154 -0.63 12.81 -3.91
CA ALA A 154 0.38 13.82 -3.62
C ALA A 154 1.34 13.37 -2.50
N LEU A 155 0.82 12.77 -1.42
CA LEU A 155 1.62 12.21 -0.34
C LEU A 155 2.55 11.08 -0.83
N LEU A 156 2.05 10.18 -1.68
CA LEU A 156 2.85 9.10 -2.26
C LEU A 156 3.99 9.66 -3.13
N VAL A 157 3.71 10.70 -3.93
CA VAL A 157 4.73 11.39 -4.74
C VAL A 157 5.80 12.03 -3.85
N VAL A 158 5.40 12.69 -2.75
CA VAL A 158 6.35 13.25 -1.78
C VAL A 158 7.22 12.15 -1.18
N ALA A 159 6.63 11.05 -0.70
CA ALA A 159 7.36 9.91 -0.15
C ALA A 159 8.37 9.34 -1.16
N ASP A 160 7.96 9.23 -2.43
CA ASP A 160 8.78 8.73 -3.54
C ASP A 160 9.96 9.67 -3.88
N VAL A 161 9.73 10.99 -3.90
CA VAL A 161 10.78 12.00 -4.09
C VAL A 161 11.78 11.98 -2.94
N VAL A 162 11.29 12.06 -1.69
CA VAL A 162 12.11 12.03 -0.47
C VAL A 162 12.96 10.77 -0.43
N SER A 163 12.34 9.63 -0.68
CA SER A 163 13.00 8.33 -0.75
C SER A 163 14.11 8.28 -1.81
N ARG A 164 13.85 8.81 -3.02
CA ARG A 164 14.87 8.90 -4.08
C ARG A 164 16.05 9.80 -3.69
N VAL A 165 15.78 10.96 -3.12
CA VAL A 165 16.83 11.91 -2.70
C VAL A 165 17.72 11.28 -1.63
N ALA A 166 17.12 10.66 -0.61
CA ALA A 166 17.85 10.00 0.48
C ALA A 166 18.74 8.84 -0.02
N ARG A 167 18.23 7.97 -0.90
CA ARG A 167 19.07 6.90 -1.50
C ARG A 167 20.24 7.45 -2.31
N ARG A 168 20.04 8.54 -3.06
CA ARG A 168 21.11 9.17 -3.84
C ARG A 168 22.18 9.78 -2.93
N ALA A 169 21.78 10.38 -1.82
CA ALA A 169 22.70 10.89 -0.81
C ALA A 169 23.49 9.76 -0.14
N GLU A 170 22.81 8.69 0.29
CA GLU A 170 23.42 7.50 0.89
C GLU A 170 24.47 6.87 -0.04
N ALA A 171 24.16 6.72 -1.32
CA ALA A 171 25.09 6.18 -2.31
C ALA A 171 26.34 7.05 -2.52
N ARG A 172 26.23 8.39 -2.40
CA ARG A 172 27.38 9.30 -2.50
C ARG A 172 28.30 9.25 -1.29
N THR A 173 27.75 8.99 -0.10
CA THR A 173 28.55 8.86 1.13
C THR A 173 29.25 7.51 1.26
N ALA A 174 28.84 6.52 0.48
CA ALA A 174 29.41 5.17 0.50
C ALA A 174 30.50 4.95 -0.58
N ALA A 175 30.73 5.93 -1.45
CA ALA A 175 31.73 5.92 -2.51
C ALA A 175 32.95 6.77 -2.10
#